data_AF-M2AR65-F1
#
_entry.id   AF-M2AR65-F1
#
_cell.length_a   1.000
_cell.length_b   1.000
_cell.length_c   1.000
_cell.angle_alpha   90.00
_cell.angle_beta   90.00
_cell.angle_gamma   90.00
#
_symmetry.space_group_name_H-M   'P 1'
#
loop_
_entity.id
_entity.type
_entity.pdbx_description
1 polymer ?
#
loop_
_entity_poly.entity_id
_entity_poly.type
_entity_poly.pdbx_seq_one_letter_code
_entity_poly.pdbx_strand_id
1 'polypeptide(L)'
;MKYFTKKMTLEEVKAAYRKAAMQLHPDRGGSTEAMQELNSEFEIAFALAQRLQFTEKGDNTTETAGNYRRQFYTANGWQGERYDRNLTTKDIAKLIREYVKNAHPTYRFSITSDINSITIALTEYPVELTNSDLMLNYYHTDYHKRWSYVPSKGNIETDSMTQSDIEEWINYQVETANCEKRFSKSDTWINPIIYEVLQDVKNFMNSYNYDDTDSMTDYFDRNFYDYMEIGRDGKPAKLVERTARASKKEKEAERLTA
;
A
#
# COMPACT_ATOMS: atom_id res chain seq x y z
N MET A 1 15.62 -12.54 -30.67
CA MET A 1 15.20 -11.33 -29.96
C MET A 1 15.28 -10.20 -30.96
N LYS A 2 14.20 -9.44 -31.08
CA LYS A 2 13.99 -8.30 -31.96
C LYS A 2 14.84 -7.10 -31.57
N TYR A 3 15.09 -6.90 -30.27
CA TYR A 3 15.81 -5.73 -29.75
C TYR A 3 17.23 -6.04 -29.24
N PHE A 4 17.57 -7.31 -29.07
CA PHE A 4 18.83 -7.74 -28.47
C PHE A 4 19.52 -8.83 -29.30
N THR A 5 20.85 -8.87 -29.23
CA THR A 5 21.66 -9.92 -29.86
C THR A 5 22.36 -10.78 -28.80
N LYS A 6 22.71 -12.02 -29.15
CA LYS A 6 23.27 -13.02 -28.21
C LYS A 6 24.65 -12.67 -27.63
N LYS A 7 25.36 -11.69 -28.19
CA LYS A 7 26.74 -11.33 -27.81
C LYS A 7 26.86 -9.92 -27.23
N MET A 8 25.78 -9.35 -26.73
CA MET A 8 25.82 -8.02 -26.09
C MET A 8 26.37 -8.13 -24.67
N THR A 9 27.13 -7.12 -24.27
CA THR A 9 27.52 -6.89 -22.87
C THR A 9 26.33 -6.42 -22.05
N LEU A 10 26.45 -6.50 -20.72
CA LEU A 10 25.37 -6.09 -19.81
C LEU A 10 24.98 -4.61 -20.01
N GLU A 11 25.96 -3.73 -20.21
CA GLU A 11 25.73 -2.30 -20.45
C GLU A 11 25.06 -2.02 -21.80
N GLU A 12 25.43 -2.77 -22.85
CA GLU A 12 24.78 -2.65 -24.15
C GLU A 12 23.32 -3.12 -24.10
N VAL A 13 23.04 -4.22 -23.39
CA VAL A 13 21.67 -4.73 -23.17
C VAL A 13 20.82 -3.68 -22.45
N LYS A 14 21.34 -3.10 -21.36
CA LYS A 14 20.68 -2.01 -20.63
C LYS A 14 20.43 -0.79 -21.52
N ALA A 15 21.42 -0.35 -22.29
CA ALA A 15 21.30 0.81 -23.18
C ALA A 15 20.26 0.61 -24.28
N ALA A 16 20.26 -0.56 -24.92
CA ALA A 16 19.26 -0.92 -25.93
C ALA A 16 17.85 -0.96 -25.33
N TYR A 17 17.70 -1.53 -24.13
CA TYR A 17 16.43 -1.56 -23.42
C TYR A 17 15.90 -0.15 -23.13
N ARG A 18 16.72 0.74 -22.55
CA ARG A 18 16.29 2.13 -22.26
C ARG A 18 15.80 2.84 -23.52
N LYS A 19 16.53 2.69 -24.63
CA LYS A 19 16.19 3.31 -25.92
C LYS A 19 14.87 2.77 -26.47
N ALA A 20 14.69 1.45 -26.48
CA ALA A 20 13.47 0.81 -26.98
C ALA A 20 12.27 1.12 -26.08
N ALA A 21 12.42 1.05 -24.76
CA ALA A 21 11.36 1.34 -23.80
C ALA A 21 10.85 2.78 -23.91
N MET A 22 11.73 3.75 -24.12
CA MET A 22 11.35 5.16 -24.37
C MET A 22 10.53 5.37 -25.65
N GLN A 23 10.62 4.46 -26.62
CA GLN A 23 9.88 4.55 -27.88
C GLN A 23 8.55 3.79 -27.83
N LEU A 24 8.54 2.65 -27.12
CA LEU A 24 7.42 1.73 -27.10
C LEU A 24 6.45 1.98 -25.94
N HIS A 25 6.79 2.84 -24.99
CA HIS A 25 5.93 3.12 -23.85
C HIS A 25 4.56 3.70 -24.28
N PRO A 26 3.43 3.23 -23.72
CA PRO A 26 2.09 3.76 -24.02
C PRO A 26 1.99 5.29 -23.86
N ASP A 27 2.53 5.85 -22.78
CA ASP A 27 2.55 7.30 -22.52
C ASP A 27 3.37 8.12 -23.54
N ARG A 28 4.09 7.44 -24.44
CA ARG A 28 4.92 8.04 -25.49
C ARG A 28 4.43 7.66 -26.89
N GLY A 29 3.20 7.16 -27.01
CA GLY A 29 2.57 6.78 -28.27
C GLY A 29 2.87 5.36 -28.74
N GLY A 30 3.44 4.51 -27.87
CA GLY A 30 3.60 3.08 -28.12
C GLY A 30 2.42 2.24 -27.61
N SER A 31 2.65 0.95 -27.36
CA SER A 31 1.59 0.01 -26.94
C SER A 31 2.04 -0.91 -25.81
N THR A 32 1.09 -1.35 -25.00
CA THR A 32 1.31 -2.25 -23.87
C THR A 32 1.90 -3.58 -24.35
N GLU A 33 1.40 -4.11 -25.46
CA GLU A 33 1.84 -5.38 -26.05
C GLU A 33 3.31 -5.29 -26.51
N ALA A 34 3.71 -4.18 -27.12
CA ALA A 34 5.10 -3.97 -27.54
C ALA A 34 6.07 -3.82 -26.36
N MET A 35 5.62 -3.20 -25.26
CA MET A 35 6.41 -3.13 -24.02
C MET A 35 6.54 -4.49 -23.34
N GLN A 36 5.48 -5.30 -23.31
CA GLN A 36 5.53 -6.66 -22.79
C GLN A 36 6.50 -7.54 -23.59
N GLU A 37 6.46 -7.46 -24.92
CA GLU A 37 7.40 -8.15 -25.80
C GLU A 37 8.85 -7.73 -25.50
N LEU A 38 9.12 -6.42 -25.41
CA LEU A 38 10.44 -5.89 -25.06
C LEU A 38 10.93 -6.39 -23.69
N ASN A 39 10.05 -6.41 -22.67
CA ASN A 39 10.39 -6.85 -21.33
C ASN A 39 10.75 -8.35 -21.28
N SER A 40 9.98 -9.19 -21.96
CA SER A 40 10.29 -10.62 -22.07
C SER A 40 11.62 -10.88 -22.76
N GLU A 41 11.93 -10.14 -23.84
CA GLU A 41 13.23 -10.26 -24.49
C GLU A 41 14.37 -9.73 -23.61
N PHE A 42 14.14 -8.68 -22.83
CA PHE A 42 15.13 -8.10 -21.94
C PHE A 42 15.54 -9.07 -20.83
N GLU A 43 14.59 -9.79 -20.22
CA GLU A 43 14.90 -10.83 -19.20
C GLU A 43 15.89 -11.87 -19.74
N ILE A 44 15.65 -12.34 -20.96
CA ILE A 44 16.50 -13.36 -21.61
C ILE A 44 17.86 -12.75 -21.96
N ALA A 45 17.89 -11.55 -22.56
CA ALA A 45 19.13 -10.89 -22.95
C ALA A 45 20.02 -10.55 -21.76
N PHE A 46 19.43 -10.08 -20.66
CA PHE A 46 20.14 -9.71 -19.44
C PHE A 46 20.79 -10.94 -18.78
N ALA A 47 20.04 -12.05 -18.65
CA ALA A 47 20.59 -13.31 -18.13
C ALA A 47 21.73 -13.86 -18.99
N LEU A 48 21.62 -13.76 -20.33
CA LEU A 48 22.69 -14.16 -21.24
C LEU A 48 23.93 -13.28 -21.08
N ALA A 49 23.76 -11.96 -21.00
CA ALA A 49 24.86 -11.01 -20.82
C ALA A 49 25.58 -11.20 -19.47
N GLN A 50 24.84 -11.45 -18.40
CA GLN A 50 25.43 -11.78 -17.09
C GLN A 50 26.25 -13.06 -17.13
N ARG A 51 25.73 -14.10 -17.77
CA ARG A 51 26.46 -15.36 -17.91
C ARG A 51 27.76 -15.16 -18.70
N LEU A 52 27.73 -14.38 -19.78
CA LEU A 52 28.92 -14.05 -20.57
C LEU A 52 29.94 -13.27 -19.73
N GLN A 53 29.49 -12.24 -19.01
CA GLN A 53 30.34 -11.43 -18.13
C GLN A 53 31.00 -12.29 -17.03
N PHE A 54 30.25 -13.20 -16.41
CA PHE A 54 30.80 -14.16 -15.45
C PHE A 54 31.85 -15.06 -16.09
N THR A 55 31.59 -15.61 -17.28
CA THR A 55 32.56 -16.49 -17.97
C THR A 55 33.84 -15.78 -18.40
N GLU A 56 33.77 -14.49 -18.76
CA GLU A 56 34.93 -13.73 -19.25
C GLU A 56 35.73 -13.06 -18.14
N LYS A 57 35.08 -12.62 -17.06
CA LYS A 57 35.70 -11.78 -16.02
C LYS A 57 35.63 -12.38 -14.61
N GLY A 58 34.91 -13.48 -14.41
CA GLY A 58 34.66 -14.06 -13.07
C GLY A 58 33.80 -13.17 -12.17
N ASP A 59 33.16 -12.15 -12.73
CA ASP A 59 32.38 -11.15 -12.02
C ASP A 59 30.93 -11.63 -11.83
N ASN A 60 30.42 -11.55 -10.60
CA ASN A 60 29.09 -12.02 -10.23
C ASN A 60 28.27 -10.87 -9.64
N THR A 61 27.54 -10.17 -10.51
CA THR A 61 26.64 -9.10 -10.12
C THR A 61 25.35 -9.68 -9.55
N THR A 62 24.82 -9.14 -8.45
CA THR A 62 23.51 -9.51 -7.89
C THR A 62 22.34 -8.76 -8.51
N GLU A 63 22.62 -7.82 -9.43
CA GLU A 63 21.60 -7.08 -10.17
C GLU A 63 20.74 -8.06 -11.00
N THR A 64 19.44 -7.80 -11.13
CA THR A 64 18.53 -8.61 -11.94
C THR A 64 17.85 -7.73 -12.98
N ALA A 65 17.39 -8.32 -14.08
CA ALA A 65 16.68 -7.56 -15.10
C ALA A 65 15.41 -6.94 -14.51
N GLY A 66 14.70 -7.65 -13.63
CA GLY A 66 13.55 -7.13 -12.89
C GLY A 66 13.88 -5.90 -12.03
N ASN A 67 14.95 -5.95 -11.22
CA ASN A 67 15.35 -4.80 -10.41
C ASN A 67 15.79 -3.61 -11.28
N TYR A 68 16.51 -3.87 -12.38
CA TYR A 68 16.92 -2.82 -13.32
C TYR A 68 15.73 -2.16 -14.02
N ARG A 69 14.77 -2.94 -14.52
CA ARG A 69 13.54 -2.41 -15.16
C ARG A 69 12.73 -1.57 -14.19
N ARG A 70 12.61 -2.02 -12.93
CA ARG A 70 11.94 -1.28 -11.87
C ARG A 70 12.56 0.10 -11.72
N GLN A 71 13.86 0.19 -11.44
CA GLN A 71 14.59 1.46 -11.32
C GLN A 71 14.40 2.36 -12.54
N PHE A 72 14.41 1.79 -13.75
CA PHE A 72 14.20 2.54 -14.98
C PHE A 72 12.76 3.07 -15.11
N TYR A 73 11.74 2.31 -14.75
CA TYR A 73 10.34 2.78 -14.78
C TYR A 73 10.03 3.78 -13.67
N THR A 74 10.58 3.58 -12.46
CA THR A 74 10.52 4.52 -11.34
C THR A 74 11.08 5.87 -11.78
N ALA A 75 12.30 5.90 -12.30
CA ALA A 75 12.95 7.13 -12.80
C ALA A 75 12.19 7.82 -13.95
N ASN A 76 11.20 7.16 -14.56
CA ASN A 76 10.36 7.73 -15.62
C ASN A 76 8.88 7.90 -15.22
N GLY A 77 8.50 7.60 -13.97
CA GLY A 77 7.14 7.72 -13.46
C GLY A 77 6.14 6.77 -14.13
N TRP A 78 6.54 5.55 -14.47
CA TRP A 78 5.71 4.57 -15.21
C TRP A 78 5.22 3.39 -14.36
N GLN A 79 4.99 3.60 -13.06
CA GLN A 79 4.72 2.51 -12.11
C GLN A 79 3.42 2.73 -11.30
N GLY A 80 2.69 1.65 -11.03
CA GLY A 80 1.39 1.58 -10.32
C GLY A 80 0.28 0.97 -11.20
N GLU A 81 -0.45 -0.06 -10.71
CA GLU A 81 -1.50 -0.76 -11.51
C GLU A 81 -2.55 0.21 -12.07
N ARG A 82 -2.86 1.26 -11.31
CA ARG A 82 -3.84 2.30 -11.65
C ARG A 82 -3.20 3.68 -11.78
N TYR A 83 -1.87 3.76 -11.84
CA TYR A 83 -1.20 5.05 -12.01
C TYR A 83 -1.60 5.68 -13.34
N ASP A 84 -2.02 6.93 -13.26
CA ASP A 84 -2.29 7.79 -14.41
C ASP A 84 -1.81 9.19 -14.07
N ARG A 85 -0.79 9.65 -14.79
CA ARG A 85 -0.18 10.98 -14.64
C ARG A 85 -1.14 12.15 -14.82
N ASN A 86 -2.31 11.92 -15.42
CA ASN A 86 -3.33 12.94 -15.63
C ASN A 86 -4.30 13.05 -14.45
N LEU A 87 -4.29 12.09 -13.51
CA LEU A 87 -5.12 12.14 -12.31
C LEU A 87 -4.44 12.98 -11.23
N THR A 88 -5.16 13.96 -10.72
CA THR A 88 -4.73 14.67 -9.51
C THR A 88 -5.07 13.85 -8.25
N THR A 89 -4.46 14.17 -7.12
CA THR A 89 -4.84 13.63 -5.80
C THR A 89 -6.33 13.79 -5.50
N LYS A 90 -6.97 14.86 -5.99
CA LYS A 90 -8.42 15.09 -5.86
C LYS A 90 -9.24 14.10 -6.69
N ASP A 91 -8.79 13.80 -7.90
CA ASP A 91 -9.45 12.82 -8.77
C ASP A 91 -9.32 11.42 -8.18
N ILE A 92 -8.12 11.05 -7.72
CA ILE A 92 -7.85 9.79 -7.03
C ILE A 92 -8.73 9.68 -5.76
N ALA A 93 -8.80 10.73 -4.93
CA ALA A 93 -9.67 10.75 -3.76
C ALA A 93 -11.15 10.54 -4.08
N LYS A 94 -11.63 11.02 -5.25
CA LYS A 94 -13.00 10.75 -5.72
C LYS A 94 -13.17 9.28 -6.09
N LEU A 95 -12.22 8.69 -6.80
CA LEU A 95 -12.23 7.26 -7.16
C LEU A 95 -12.23 6.37 -5.90
N ILE A 96 -11.42 6.72 -4.88
CA ILE A 96 -11.40 6.02 -3.59
C ILE A 96 -12.77 6.11 -2.90
N ARG A 97 -13.42 7.28 -2.88
CA ARG A 97 -14.78 7.43 -2.31
C ARG A 97 -15.80 6.53 -2.99
N GLU A 98 -15.73 6.40 -4.32
CA GLU A 98 -16.61 5.52 -5.08
C GLU A 98 -16.31 4.04 -4.77
N TYR A 99 -15.03 3.66 -4.69
CA TYR A 99 -14.59 2.33 -4.34
C TYR A 99 -15.11 1.89 -2.97
N VAL A 100 -14.80 2.65 -1.90
CA VAL A 100 -15.19 2.25 -0.52
C VAL A 100 -16.70 2.17 -0.35
N LYS A 101 -17.46 3.00 -1.07
CA LYS A 101 -18.93 2.97 -1.04
C LYS A 101 -19.49 1.68 -1.63
N ASN A 102 -18.83 1.12 -2.64
CA ASN A 102 -19.28 -0.09 -3.33
C ASN A 102 -18.72 -1.36 -2.67
N ALA A 103 -17.43 -1.38 -2.34
CA ALA A 103 -16.75 -2.54 -1.76
C ALA A 103 -17.08 -2.72 -0.26
N HIS A 104 -17.18 -1.60 0.48
CA HIS A 104 -17.34 -1.60 1.94
C HIS A 104 -18.55 -0.77 2.40
N PRO A 105 -19.78 -1.09 1.93
CA PRO A 105 -20.97 -0.24 2.12
C PRO A 105 -21.40 -0.07 3.58
N THR A 106 -20.95 -0.94 4.47
CA THR A 106 -21.19 -0.90 5.93
C THR A 106 -20.17 -0.04 6.68
N TYR A 107 -19.10 0.41 6.03
CA TYR A 107 -18.07 1.27 6.62
C TYR A 107 -18.22 2.72 6.16
N ARG A 108 -17.70 3.67 6.94
CA ARG A 108 -17.57 5.07 6.50
C ARG A 108 -16.14 5.53 6.68
N PHE A 109 -15.70 6.32 5.69
CA PHE A 109 -14.39 6.91 5.65
C PHE A 109 -14.52 8.42 5.41
N SER A 110 -13.70 9.19 6.10
CA SER A 110 -13.38 10.56 5.71
C SER A 110 -12.17 10.52 4.78
N ILE A 111 -12.35 10.94 3.53
CA ILE A 111 -11.28 10.95 2.53
C ILE A 111 -11.00 12.39 2.13
N THR A 112 -9.78 12.86 2.44
CA THR A 112 -9.29 14.21 2.14
C THR A 112 -8.02 14.13 1.31
N SER A 113 -7.77 15.16 0.51
CA SER A 113 -6.59 15.25 -0.35
C SER A 113 -6.09 16.70 -0.38
N ASP A 114 -4.78 16.88 -0.41
CA ASP A 114 -4.13 18.16 -0.72
C ASP A 114 -3.35 18.05 -2.04
N ILE A 115 -2.33 18.90 -2.25
CA ILE A 115 -1.54 18.91 -3.49
C ILE A 115 -0.77 17.61 -3.69
N ASN A 116 -0.26 16.99 -2.63
CA ASN A 116 0.66 15.87 -2.69
C ASN A 116 0.37 14.78 -1.65
N SER A 117 -0.80 14.79 -1.01
CA SER A 117 -1.19 13.79 -0.03
C SER A 117 -2.67 13.40 -0.14
N ILE A 118 -2.95 12.17 0.29
CA ILE A 118 -4.30 11.67 0.51
C ILE A 118 -4.35 11.06 1.91
N THR A 119 -5.33 11.52 2.69
CA THR A 119 -5.63 10.97 4.02
C THR A 119 -6.99 10.29 4.00
N ILE A 120 -7.01 9.04 4.45
CA ILE A 120 -8.21 8.24 4.64
C ILE A 120 -8.32 7.93 6.13
N ALA A 121 -9.40 8.39 6.75
CA ALA A 121 -9.71 8.11 8.14
C ALA A 121 -10.97 7.24 8.23
N LEU A 122 -10.89 6.09 8.91
CA LEU A 122 -12.06 5.30 9.28
C LEU A 122 -12.91 6.09 10.27
N THR A 123 -14.20 6.29 9.98
CA THR A 123 -15.11 7.07 10.84
C THR A 123 -16.29 6.28 11.38
N GLU A 124 -16.73 5.23 10.67
CA GLU A 124 -17.73 4.29 11.17
C GLU A 124 -17.41 2.87 10.72
N TYR A 125 -17.66 1.91 11.62
CA TYR A 125 -17.39 0.49 11.40
C TYR A 125 -18.50 -0.37 12.04
N PRO A 126 -18.76 -1.59 11.54
CA PRO A 126 -19.94 -2.38 11.93
C PRO A 126 -19.73 -3.39 13.05
N VAL A 127 -18.48 -3.68 13.43
CA VAL A 127 -18.12 -4.66 14.47
C VAL A 127 -17.10 -4.06 15.44
N GLU A 128 -16.95 -4.62 16.62
CA GLU A 128 -16.01 -4.10 17.62
C GLU A 128 -14.59 -3.94 17.05
N LEU A 129 -13.97 -2.78 17.30
CA LEU A 129 -12.68 -2.40 16.71
C LEU A 129 -11.50 -3.22 17.25
N THR A 130 -11.52 -3.51 18.54
CA THR A 130 -10.46 -4.21 19.28
C THR A 130 -11.08 -4.81 20.54
N ASN A 131 -10.34 -5.67 21.23
CA ASN A 131 -10.65 -6.11 22.59
C ASN A 131 -9.35 -6.24 23.41
N SER A 132 -9.48 -6.60 24.68
CA SER A 132 -8.33 -6.75 25.58
C SER A 132 -7.35 -7.84 25.12
N ASP A 133 -7.83 -8.93 24.52
CA ASP A 133 -6.97 -10.03 24.06
C ASP A 133 -6.08 -9.60 22.87
N LEU A 134 -6.66 -8.86 21.91
CA LEU A 134 -5.94 -8.29 20.78
C LEU A 134 -4.91 -7.25 21.25
N MET A 135 -5.27 -6.41 22.22
CA MET A 135 -4.34 -5.43 22.80
C MET A 135 -3.21 -6.10 23.59
N LEU A 136 -3.50 -7.18 24.33
CA LEU A 136 -2.49 -7.96 25.04
C LEU A 136 -1.53 -8.63 24.05
N ASN A 137 -2.05 -9.22 22.96
CA ASN A 137 -1.22 -9.77 21.90
C ASN A 137 -0.31 -8.68 21.30
N TYR A 138 -0.88 -7.52 20.97
CA TYR A 138 -0.12 -6.37 20.47
C TYR A 138 0.98 -5.90 21.44
N TYR A 139 0.70 -5.85 22.74
CA TYR A 139 1.70 -5.57 23.77
C TYR A 139 2.91 -6.52 23.67
N HIS A 140 2.69 -7.80 23.37
CA HIS A 140 3.74 -8.81 23.25
C HIS A 140 4.43 -8.85 21.87
N THR A 141 3.83 -8.29 20.82
CA THR A 141 4.44 -8.28 19.48
C THR A 141 5.67 -7.36 19.36
N ASP A 142 5.79 -6.38 20.25
CA ASP A 142 6.83 -5.35 20.20
C ASP A 142 7.74 -5.49 21.44
N TYR A 143 8.62 -6.50 21.42
CA TYR A 143 9.50 -6.91 22.54
C TYR A 143 10.67 -5.94 22.80
N HIS A 144 10.53 -4.67 22.43
CA HIS A 144 11.55 -3.65 22.59
C HIS A 144 11.21 -2.70 23.74
N LYS A 145 12.25 -2.21 24.43
CA LYS A 145 12.13 -1.13 25.42
C LYS A 145 11.46 0.09 24.78
N ARG A 146 10.17 0.29 25.07
CA ARG A 146 9.39 1.44 24.61
C ARG A 146 8.73 2.13 25.77
N TRP A 147 8.45 3.42 25.59
CA TRP A 147 7.72 4.21 26.57
C TRP A 147 6.23 4.12 26.28
N SER A 148 5.46 3.69 27.27
CA SER A 148 4.00 3.53 27.18
C SER A 148 3.30 4.40 28.22
N TYR A 149 2.21 5.05 27.81
CA TYR A 149 1.39 5.87 28.70
C TYR A 149 0.44 4.99 29.53
N VAL A 150 0.59 5.04 30.84
CA VAL A 150 -0.34 4.46 31.82
C VAL A 150 -1.01 5.62 32.57
N PRO A 151 -2.35 5.74 32.59
CA PRO A 151 -3.04 6.90 33.16
C PRO A 151 -2.60 7.29 34.57
N SER A 152 -2.39 6.33 35.46
CA SER A 152 -1.99 6.54 36.85
C SER A 152 -0.52 6.94 37.04
N LYS A 153 0.35 6.64 36.07
CA LYS A 153 1.82 6.80 36.18
C LYS A 153 2.45 7.69 35.12
N GLY A 154 1.69 8.09 34.10
CA GLY A 154 2.24 8.75 32.91
C GLY A 154 3.02 7.78 32.03
N ASN A 155 4.03 8.30 31.33
CA ASN A 155 4.86 7.48 30.44
C ASN A 155 5.90 6.69 31.26
N ILE A 156 5.86 5.37 31.16
CA ILE A 156 6.82 4.46 31.81
C ILE A 156 7.38 3.47 30.79
N GLU A 157 8.57 2.92 31.06
CA GLU A 157 9.17 1.89 30.21
C GLU A 157 8.42 0.57 30.35
N THR A 158 8.14 -0.12 29.24
CA THR A 158 7.39 -1.39 29.22
C THR A 158 8.03 -2.47 30.09
N ASP A 159 9.36 -2.54 30.15
CA ASP A 159 10.09 -3.50 30.98
C ASP A 159 9.90 -3.28 32.49
N SER A 160 9.43 -2.09 32.89
CA SER A 160 9.15 -1.73 34.28
C SER A 160 7.68 -1.88 34.68
N MET A 161 6.81 -2.23 33.73
CA MET A 161 5.37 -2.35 33.96
C MET A 161 5.06 -3.61 34.78
N THR A 162 4.33 -3.42 35.87
CA THR A 162 3.72 -4.53 36.61
C THR A 162 2.51 -5.08 35.85
N GLN A 163 1.99 -6.24 36.26
CA GLN A 163 0.76 -6.78 35.69
C GLN A 163 -0.41 -5.79 35.76
N SER A 164 -0.54 -5.06 36.87
CA SER A 164 -1.57 -4.02 37.03
C SER A 164 -1.37 -2.84 36.06
N ASP A 165 -0.12 -2.49 35.76
CA ASP A 165 0.19 -1.42 34.80
C ASP A 165 -0.19 -1.85 33.38
N ILE A 166 0.05 -3.11 33.04
CA ILE A 166 -0.33 -3.70 31.75
C ILE A 166 -1.85 -3.71 31.59
N GLU A 167 -2.59 -4.13 32.62
CA GLU A 167 -4.06 -4.13 32.61
C GLU A 167 -4.63 -2.72 32.46
N GLU A 168 -4.09 -1.74 33.21
CA GLU A 168 -4.50 -0.35 33.10
C GLU A 168 -4.19 0.23 31.71
N TRP A 169 -3.01 -0.08 31.16
CA TRP A 169 -2.64 0.27 29.80
C TRP A 169 -3.59 -0.33 28.76
N ILE A 170 -3.90 -1.64 28.86
CA ILE A 170 -4.84 -2.32 27.95
C ILE A 170 -6.21 -1.63 27.98
N ASN A 171 -6.76 -1.41 29.18
CA ASN A 171 -8.06 -0.77 29.33
C ASN A 171 -8.08 0.61 28.68
N TYR A 172 -7.04 1.41 28.91
CA TYR A 172 -6.90 2.72 28.28
C TYR A 172 -6.76 2.63 26.75
N GLN A 173 -5.98 1.67 26.22
CA GLN A 173 -5.86 1.49 24.78
C GLN A 173 -7.16 1.05 24.13
N VAL A 174 -7.93 0.17 24.77
CA VAL A 174 -9.26 -0.26 24.28
C VAL A 174 -10.23 0.93 24.28
N GLU A 175 -10.29 1.71 25.37
CA GLU A 175 -11.17 2.87 25.50
C GLU A 175 -10.86 3.96 24.47
N THR A 176 -9.59 4.13 24.12
CA THR A 176 -9.12 5.16 23.19
C THR A 176 -8.77 4.63 21.79
N ALA A 177 -9.08 3.36 21.50
CA ALA A 177 -8.72 2.69 20.25
C ALA A 177 -9.30 3.36 19.00
N ASN A 178 -10.49 3.96 19.15
CA ASN A 178 -11.22 4.61 18.06
C ASN A 178 -10.83 6.09 17.87
N CYS A 179 -9.99 6.65 18.72
CA CYS A 179 -9.41 7.98 18.54
C CYS A 179 -8.38 8.00 17.39
N GLU A 180 -7.95 9.20 17.00
CA GLU A 180 -6.97 9.39 15.92
C GLU A 180 -5.70 8.57 16.13
N LYS A 181 -5.51 7.53 15.29
CA LYS A 181 -4.34 6.65 15.30
C LYS A 181 -3.97 6.27 13.86
N ARG A 182 -2.67 6.25 13.54
CA ARG A 182 -2.20 5.76 12.23
C ARG A 182 -2.32 4.25 12.16
N PHE A 183 -2.83 3.77 11.02
CA PHE A 183 -2.87 2.36 10.68
C PHE A 183 -1.53 1.87 10.14
N SER A 184 -1.05 0.75 10.67
CA SER A 184 0.14 0.04 10.22
C SER A 184 -0.19 -1.40 9.82
N LYS A 185 0.52 -1.92 8.81
CA LYS A 185 0.45 -3.34 8.41
C LYS A 185 0.91 -4.32 9.50
N SER A 186 1.53 -3.82 10.56
CA SER A 186 2.00 -4.60 11.70
C SER A 186 1.04 -4.53 12.89
N ASP A 187 -0.08 -3.81 12.77
CA ASP A 187 -1.05 -3.68 13.87
C ASP A 187 -1.78 -5.00 14.10
N THR A 188 -1.56 -5.59 15.27
CA THR A 188 -2.24 -6.83 15.71
C THR A 188 -3.35 -6.57 16.73
N TRP A 189 -3.54 -5.31 17.12
CA TRP A 189 -4.60 -4.90 18.04
C TRP A 189 -5.95 -4.68 17.34
N ILE A 190 -5.99 -4.56 16.02
CA ILE A 190 -7.23 -4.30 15.28
C ILE A 190 -7.96 -5.62 15.03
N ASN A 191 -9.29 -5.62 15.15
CA ASN A 191 -10.14 -6.72 14.75
C ASN A 191 -9.79 -7.17 13.31
N PRO A 192 -9.48 -8.47 13.08
CA PRO A 192 -9.03 -8.95 11.77
C PRO A 192 -9.94 -8.57 10.60
N ILE A 193 -11.26 -8.53 10.80
CA ILE A 193 -12.21 -8.15 9.74
C ILE A 193 -12.03 -6.67 9.37
N ILE A 194 -11.85 -5.79 10.36
CA ILE A 194 -11.62 -4.36 10.12
C ILE A 194 -10.23 -4.13 9.54
N TYR A 195 -9.23 -4.87 10.03
CA TYR A 195 -7.86 -4.83 9.51
C TYR A 195 -7.85 -5.11 8.00
N GLU A 196 -8.50 -6.19 7.55
CA GLU A 196 -8.56 -6.53 6.11
C GLU A 196 -9.22 -5.42 5.29
N VAL A 197 -10.27 -4.77 5.81
CA VAL A 197 -10.90 -3.62 5.14
C VAL A 197 -9.96 -2.42 5.06
N LEU A 198 -9.28 -2.05 6.15
CA LEU A 198 -8.32 -0.94 6.16
C LEU A 198 -7.16 -1.22 5.19
N GLN A 199 -6.65 -2.46 5.18
CA GLN A 199 -5.58 -2.88 4.30
C GLN A 199 -6.00 -2.87 2.84
N ASP A 200 -7.20 -3.35 2.52
CA ASP A 200 -7.76 -3.31 1.17
C ASP A 200 -7.92 -1.86 0.66
N VAL A 201 -8.49 -0.97 1.47
CA VAL A 201 -8.63 0.45 1.09
C VAL A 201 -7.26 1.13 0.94
N LYS A 202 -6.28 0.81 1.80
CA LYS A 202 -4.91 1.32 1.69
C LYS A 202 -4.25 0.82 0.41
N ASN A 203 -4.42 -0.46 0.07
CA ASN A 203 -3.89 -1.05 -1.17
C ASN A 203 -4.53 -0.40 -2.41
N PHE A 204 -5.85 -0.21 -2.39
CA PHE A 204 -6.56 0.47 -3.48
C PHE A 204 -6.04 1.90 -3.69
N MET A 205 -5.88 2.67 -2.62
CA MET A 205 -5.25 3.99 -2.69
C MET A 205 -3.83 3.91 -3.28
N ASN A 206 -2.99 3.03 -2.73
CA ASN A 206 -1.59 2.91 -3.14
C ASN A 206 -1.40 2.36 -4.55
N SER A 207 -2.43 1.75 -5.16
CA SER A 207 -2.40 1.34 -6.57
C SER A 207 -2.32 2.52 -7.58
N TYR A 208 -2.67 3.74 -7.13
CA TYR A 208 -2.49 4.99 -7.88
C TYR A 208 -1.16 5.70 -7.59
N ASN A 209 -0.39 5.15 -6.65
CA ASN A 209 0.94 5.64 -6.33
C ASN A 209 1.99 4.96 -7.21
N TYR A 210 3.23 5.45 -7.18
CA TYR A 210 4.34 4.71 -7.76
C TYR A 210 4.52 3.39 -6.99
N ASP A 211 4.77 2.30 -7.71
CA ASP A 211 4.80 0.94 -7.17
C ASP A 211 6.12 0.66 -6.41
N ASP A 212 6.10 0.88 -5.10
CA ASP A 212 7.23 0.63 -4.20
C ASP A 212 7.17 -0.78 -3.59
N THR A 213 7.47 -1.83 -4.36
CA THR A 213 7.87 -3.12 -3.76
C THR A 213 9.33 -3.07 -3.30
N ASP A 214 9.65 -2.21 -2.33
CA ASP A 214 10.59 -2.40 -1.20
C ASP A 214 10.89 -1.04 -0.53
N SER A 215 10.40 -0.91 0.70
CA SER A 215 10.40 0.29 1.55
C SER A 215 11.78 0.73 2.08
N MET A 216 12.89 0.20 1.58
CA MET A 216 14.21 0.45 2.18
C MET A 216 15.10 1.46 1.43
N THR A 217 14.68 2.02 0.28
CA THR A 217 15.55 2.97 -0.46
C THR A 217 14.89 4.18 -1.14
N ASP A 218 13.57 4.41 -1.02
CA ASP A 218 12.93 5.52 -1.75
C ASP A 218 12.02 6.40 -0.87
N TYR A 219 12.62 7.39 -0.22
CA TYR A 219 11.89 8.40 0.55
C TYR A 219 11.37 9.58 -0.31
N PHE A 220 11.63 9.62 -1.63
CA PHE A 220 11.44 10.83 -2.44
C PHE A 220 10.71 10.66 -3.78
N ASP A 221 10.50 9.46 -4.30
CA ASP A 221 9.77 9.22 -5.54
C ASP A 221 8.40 8.58 -5.26
N ARG A 222 7.44 9.41 -4.83
CA ARG A 222 6.02 9.03 -4.71
C ARG A 222 5.13 10.03 -5.42
N ASN A 223 4.04 9.54 -6.02
CA ASN A 223 3.02 10.39 -6.63
C ASN A 223 2.30 11.24 -5.56
N PHE A 224 2.04 10.64 -4.39
CA PHE A 224 1.50 11.34 -3.21
C PHE A 224 1.88 10.61 -1.90
N TYR A 225 1.81 11.34 -0.78
CA TYR A 225 1.90 10.80 0.57
C TYR A 225 0.57 10.14 0.98
N ASP A 226 0.64 8.88 1.40
CA ASP A 226 -0.50 8.09 1.83
C ASP A 226 -0.65 8.07 3.36
N TYR A 227 -1.81 8.49 3.86
CA TYR A 227 -2.15 8.40 5.29
C TYR A 227 -3.42 7.57 5.46
N MET A 228 -3.34 6.49 6.23
CA MET A 228 -4.49 5.68 6.66
C MET A 228 -4.58 5.76 8.17
N GLU A 229 -5.74 6.15 8.67
CA GLU A 229 -5.96 6.47 10.08
C GLU A 229 -7.31 5.91 10.57
N ILE A 230 -7.41 5.73 11.88
CA ILE A 230 -8.66 5.45 12.58
C ILE A 230 -9.05 6.71 13.32
N GLY A 231 -10.32 7.13 13.21
CA GLY A 231 -10.78 8.38 13.79
C GLY A 231 -10.12 9.61 13.14
N ARG A 232 -10.42 10.79 13.67
CA ARG A 232 -9.76 12.06 13.33
C ARG A 232 -9.57 12.89 14.59
N ASP A 233 -8.73 13.92 14.50
CA ASP A 233 -8.58 14.90 15.58
C ASP A 233 -9.95 15.40 16.10
N GLY A 234 -10.16 15.23 17.41
CA GLY A 234 -11.40 15.52 18.11
C GLY A 234 -12.65 14.75 17.67
N LYS A 235 -12.52 13.74 16.79
CA LYS A 235 -13.63 12.97 16.19
C LYS A 235 -13.29 11.47 16.13
N PRO A 236 -13.43 10.75 17.25
CA PRO A 236 -13.25 9.30 17.27
C PRO A 236 -14.21 8.59 16.31
N ALA A 237 -13.75 7.47 15.76
CA ALA A 237 -14.56 6.58 14.94
C ALA A 237 -15.68 5.93 15.79
N LYS A 238 -16.78 5.54 15.14
CA LYS A 238 -17.97 5.05 15.84
C LYS A 238 -18.33 3.63 15.41
N LEU A 239 -18.59 2.77 16.39
CA LEU A 239 -19.28 1.51 16.16
C LEU A 239 -20.73 1.81 15.75
N VAL A 240 -21.09 1.44 14.54
CA VAL A 240 -22.45 1.59 13.99
C VAL A 240 -22.83 0.29 13.31
N GLU A 241 -23.69 -0.48 13.96
CA GLU A 241 -24.22 -1.70 13.38
C GLU A 241 -25.00 -1.37 12.10
N ARG A 242 -24.50 -1.88 10.97
CA ARG A 242 -25.10 -1.68 9.66
C ARG A 242 -25.21 -3.03 8.96
N THR A 243 -26.43 -3.38 8.58
CA THR A 243 -26.65 -4.44 7.58
C THR A 243 -26.50 -3.84 6.19
N ALA A 244 -25.77 -4.51 5.30
CA ALA A 244 -25.66 -4.09 3.90
C ALA A 244 -27.07 -3.96 3.29
N ARG A 245 -27.41 -2.77 2.77
CA ARG A 245 -28.68 -2.59 2.05
C ARG A 245 -28.52 -3.22 0.67
N ALA A 246 -29.46 -4.08 0.27
CA ALA A 246 -29.55 -4.61 -1.09
C ALA A 246 -29.37 -3.49 -2.12
N SER A 247 -28.51 -3.74 -3.09
CA SER A 247 -28.10 -2.76 -4.08
C SER A 247 -29.28 -2.31 -4.94
N LYS A 248 -29.19 -1.12 -5.55
CA LYS A 248 -30.25 -0.60 -6.43
C LYS A 248 -30.50 -1.52 -7.64
N LYS A 249 -29.45 -2.22 -8.11
CA LYS A 249 -29.53 -3.22 -9.19
C LYS A 249 -30.29 -4.48 -8.77
N GLU A 250 -30.11 -4.96 -7.54
CA GLU A 250 -30.89 -6.10 -7.02
C GLU A 250 -32.37 -5.75 -6.85
N LYS A 251 -32.68 -4.55 -6.36
CA LYS A 251 -34.08 -4.09 -6.23
C LYS A 251 -34.76 -3.86 -7.57
N GLU A 252 -34.01 -3.51 -8.61
CA GLU A 252 -34.52 -3.34 -9.97
C GLU A 252 -34.72 -4.70 -10.65
N ALA A 253 -33.84 -5.67 -10.40
CA ALA A 253 -34.00 -7.06 -10.81
C ALA A 253 -35.20 -7.73 -10.13
N GLU A 254 -35.39 -7.56 -8.81
CA GLU A 254 -36.57 -8.08 -8.08
C GLU A 254 -37.89 -7.47 -8.54
N ARG A 255 -37.90 -6.21 -9.00
CA ARG A 255 -39.08 -5.56 -9.57
C ARG A 255 -39.40 -6.00 -11.00
N LEU A 256 -38.44 -6.57 -11.72
CA LEU A 256 -38.62 -7.11 -13.06
C LEU A 256 -39.02 -8.60 -13.04
N THR A 257 -38.85 -9.27 -11.90
CA THR A 257 -39.21 -10.68 -11.69
C THR A 257 -40.45 -10.90 -10.82
N ALA A 258 -41.07 -9.82 -10.31
CA ALA A 258 -42.35 -9.81 -9.59
C ALA A 258 -43.47 -9.23 -10.46
#